data_AF-A0A4R1VYF8-F1
#
_entry.id   AF-A0A4R1VYF8-F1
#
_cell.length_a   1.000
_cell.length_b   1.000
_cell.length_c   1.000
_cell.angle_alpha   90.00
_cell.angle_beta   90.00
_cell.angle_gamma   90.00
#
_symmetry.space_group_name_H-M   'P 1'
#
loop_
_entity.id
_entity.type
_entity.pdbx_description
1 polymer ?
#
loop_
_entity_poly.entity_id
_entity_poly.type
_entity_poly.pdbx_seq_one_letter_code
_entity_poly.pdbx_strand_id
1 'polypeptide(L)'
;MPGGSTTGQGYCNADPVNCSDISGLFTYTITYSLGLFRYSVANFFGYLLRCFTCYFPIPGARALRYNQGMDLRVGPARIWFPLWVSRLWQGTNSAGWRFKTLHGHPDYPGYIEFHFYKSYGWLYLTIHGWVPWYSAGAWVPKPIYVAIARQTWNRFALKPLVSRLRQRWELPAVLSVSQKGRNRET
;
A
#
# COMPACT_ATOMS: atom_id res chain seq x y z
N MET A 1 20.41 -6.01 24.50
CA MET A 1 21.05 -5.32 23.36
C MET A 1 20.00 -5.11 22.27
N PRO A 2 19.78 -3.90 21.75
CA PRO A 2 18.77 -3.63 20.74
C PRO A 2 19.32 -3.96 19.34
N GLY A 3 19.00 -5.15 18.83
CA GLY A 3 19.33 -5.57 17.46
C GLY A 3 18.24 -5.15 16.48
N GLY A 4 18.24 -3.88 16.07
CA GLY A 4 17.40 -3.38 14.98
C GLY A 4 18.19 -3.36 13.66
N SER A 5 17.67 -3.99 12.60
CA SER A 5 18.27 -3.89 11.27
C SER A 5 18.08 -2.49 10.70
N THR A 6 19.18 -1.87 10.24
CA THR A 6 19.21 -0.55 9.57
C THR A 6 18.72 -0.59 8.12
N THR A 7 18.28 -1.76 7.64
CA THR A 7 17.77 -1.92 6.27
C THR A 7 16.25 -2.07 6.30
N GLY A 8 15.54 -1.37 5.40
CA GLY A 8 14.08 -1.44 5.26
C GLY A 8 13.53 -2.82 4.82
N GLN A 9 14.38 -3.84 4.80
CA GLN A 9 14.08 -5.24 4.50
C GLN A 9 14.52 -6.17 5.63
N GLY A 10 14.93 -5.63 6.79
CA GLY A 10 15.49 -6.38 7.90
C GLY A 10 14.47 -7.30 8.57
N TYR A 11 14.29 -8.48 7.99
CA TYR A 11 14.10 -9.68 8.79
C TYR A 11 15.47 -10.07 9.37
N CYS A 12 15.47 -10.85 10.45
CA CYS A 12 16.65 -11.35 11.14
C CYS A 12 17.50 -12.28 10.24
N ASN A 13 18.14 -11.73 9.22
CA ASN A 13 18.82 -12.47 8.15
C ASN A 13 20.08 -13.23 8.62
N ALA A 14 20.46 -13.14 9.90
CA ALA A 14 21.65 -13.79 10.45
C ALA A 14 21.37 -14.79 11.57
N ASP A 15 20.20 -14.78 12.22
CA ASP A 15 19.86 -15.74 13.29
C ASP A 15 18.34 -15.82 13.50
N PRO A 16 17.63 -16.75 12.84
CA PRO A 16 16.19 -16.90 12.98
C PRO A 16 15.77 -17.60 14.29
N VAL A 17 16.72 -18.15 15.07
CA VAL A 17 16.44 -18.88 16.32
C VAL A 17 16.55 -17.96 17.54
N ASN A 18 17.50 -17.02 17.55
CA ASN A 18 17.69 -16.10 18.67
C ASN A 18 17.17 -14.67 18.43
N CYS A 19 16.66 -14.36 17.24
CA CYS A 19 16.07 -13.06 16.95
C CYS A 19 14.55 -13.13 17.10
N SER A 20 14.07 -12.79 18.30
CA SER A 20 12.67 -12.47 18.49
C SER A 20 12.44 -11.01 18.09
N ASP A 21 11.50 -10.77 17.16
CA ASP A 21 10.97 -9.42 16.95
C ASP A 21 10.14 -9.02 18.17
N ILE A 22 10.83 -8.50 19.19
CA ILE A 22 10.26 -7.96 20.43
C ILE A 22 9.32 -6.76 20.21
N SER A 23 9.22 -6.22 18.98
CA SER A 23 8.21 -5.19 18.67
C SER A 23 6.83 -5.78 18.37
N GLY A 24 6.77 -7.04 17.92
CA GLY A 24 5.53 -7.68 17.48
C GLY A 24 4.90 -7.02 16.23
N LEU A 25 5.68 -6.27 15.43
CA LEU A 25 5.20 -5.46 14.33
C LEU A 25 5.45 -6.12 12.97
N PHE A 26 4.48 -6.92 12.53
CA PHE A 26 4.48 -7.45 11.17
C PHE A 26 3.96 -6.37 10.19
N THR A 27 4.87 -5.58 9.64
CA THR A 27 4.53 -4.44 8.78
C THR A 27 5.15 -4.54 7.39
N TYR A 28 4.51 -3.91 6.41
CA TYR A 28 5.10 -3.63 5.10
C TYR A 28 4.84 -2.20 4.67
N THR A 29 5.76 -1.69 3.85
CA THR A 29 5.59 -0.42 3.14
C THR A 29 5.99 -0.62 1.68
N ILE A 30 5.09 -0.28 0.77
CA ILE A 30 5.32 -0.37 -0.67
C ILE A 30 5.07 1.01 -1.28
N THR A 31 6.05 1.56 -1.96
CA THR A 31 5.95 2.88 -2.61
C THR A 31 5.99 2.74 -4.12
N TYR A 32 5.03 3.39 -4.77
CA TYR A 32 4.88 3.46 -6.22
C TYR A 32 5.12 4.89 -6.68
N SER A 33 5.96 5.07 -7.69
CA SER A 33 6.03 6.31 -8.46
C SER A 33 4.93 6.27 -9.52
N LEU A 34 3.99 7.22 -9.46
CA LEU A 34 2.86 7.29 -10.39
C LEU A 34 3.15 8.17 -11.60
N GLY A 35 4.23 8.95 -11.56
CA GLY A 35 4.66 9.84 -12.63
C GLY A 35 4.68 11.31 -12.22
N LEU A 36 5.17 12.15 -13.14
CA LEU A 36 5.00 13.60 -13.04
C LEU A 36 3.52 13.94 -12.97
N PHE A 37 3.13 14.84 -12.08
CA PHE A 37 1.75 15.27 -11.92
C PHE A 37 1.71 16.77 -11.65
N ARG A 38 1.06 17.52 -12.53
CA ARG A 38 1.08 19.00 -12.47
C ARG A 38 0.19 19.53 -11.35
N TYR A 39 -0.96 18.91 -11.11
CA TYR A 39 -1.93 19.36 -10.11
C TYR A 39 -1.53 18.99 -8.67
N SER A 40 -2.28 19.52 -7.69
CA SER A 40 -2.13 19.19 -6.27
C SER A 40 -2.60 17.76 -5.97
N VAL A 41 -2.11 17.19 -4.87
CA VAL A 41 -2.56 15.86 -4.40
C VAL A 41 -4.04 15.92 -4.02
N ALA A 42 -4.50 17.03 -3.44
CA ALA A 42 -5.91 17.26 -3.16
C ALA A 42 -6.78 17.14 -4.42
N ASN A 43 -6.38 17.76 -5.55
CA ASN A 43 -7.14 17.65 -6.79
C ASN A 43 -7.23 16.20 -7.26
N PHE A 44 -6.09 15.49 -7.33
CA PHE A 44 -6.06 14.06 -7.67
C PHE A 44 -7.00 13.24 -6.77
N PHE A 45 -6.91 13.46 -5.46
CA PHE A 45 -7.70 12.71 -4.49
C PHE A 45 -9.20 12.97 -4.62
N GLY A 46 -9.61 14.21 -4.94
CA GLY A 46 -11.00 14.54 -5.23
C GLY A 46 -11.56 13.73 -6.42
N TYR A 47 -10.77 13.55 -7.48
CA TYR A 47 -11.16 12.68 -8.60
C TYR A 47 -11.24 11.20 -8.19
N LEU A 48 -10.29 10.76 -7.38
CA LEU A 48 -10.29 9.40 -6.83
C LEU A 48 -11.54 9.14 -5.99
N LEU A 49 -11.96 10.07 -5.13
CA LEU A 49 -13.17 9.93 -4.32
C LEU A 49 -14.45 9.84 -5.18
N ARG A 50 -14.52 10.63 -6.27
CA ARG A 50 -15.67 10.61 -7.20
C ARG A 50 -15.79 9.30 -7.98
N CYS A 51 -14.68 8.62 -8.26
CA CYS A 51 -14.63 7.46 -9.15
C CYS A 51 -13.68 6.38 -8.59
N PHE A 52 -13.80 6.03 -7.31
CA PHE A 52 -12.85 5.14 -6.65
C PHE A 52 -12.70 3.81 -7.38
N THR A 53 -13.82 3.19 -7.75
CA THR A 53 -13.88 1.92 -8.49
C THR A 53 -13.33 2.01 -9.91
N CYS A 54 -13.24 3.21 -10.47
CA CYS A 54 -12.65 3.46 -11.79
C CYS A 54 -11.12 3.39 -11.73
N TYR A 55 -10.55 3.94 -10.66
CA TYR A 55 -9.10 3.97 -10.42
C TYR A 55 -8.59 2.69 -9.75
N PHE A 56 -9.41 2.10 -8.89
CA PHE A 56 -9.16 0.85 -8.16
C PHE A 56 -10.30 -0.14 -8.45
N PRO A 57 -10.26 -0.85 -9.60
CA PRO A 57 -11.27 -1.84 -9.97
C PRO A 57 -11.09 -3.13 -9.15
N ILE A 58 -11.29 -3.02 -7.83
CA ILE A 58 -11.22 -4.14 -6.89
C ILE A 58 -12.65 -4.69 -6.75
N PRO A 59 -12.92 -5.98 -7.02
CA PRO A 59 -14.25 -6.52 -6.84
C PRO A 59 -14.72 -6.32 -5.39
N GLY A 60 -15.95 -5.84 -5.24
CA GLY A 60 -16.56 -5.47 -3.94
C GLY A 60 -16.16 -4.11 -3.38
N ALA A 61 -15.26 -3.37 -4.06
CA ALA A 61 -15.07 -1.97 -3.76
C ALA A 61 -16.35 -1.16 -4.02
N ARG A 62 -16.59 -0.19 -3.16
CA ARG A 62 -17.66 0.80 -3.28
C ARG A 62 -17.05 2.20 -3.39
N ALA A 63 -17.87 3.22 -3.56
CA ALA A 63 -17.40 4.60 -3.42
C ALA A 63 -16.64 4.76 -2.09
N LEU A 64 -15.50 5.44 -2.11
CA LEU A 64 -14.66 5.59 -0.92
C LEU A 64 -15.27 6.67 -0.01
N ARG A 65 -15.92 6.26 1.08
CA ARG A 65 -16.50 7.18 2.09
C ARG A 65 -16.03 6.80 3.48
N TYR A 66 -15.88 7.81 4.34
CA TYR A 66 -15.54 7.60 5.75
C TYR A 66 -16.63 6.78 6.42
N ASN A 67 -16.23 5.92 7.36
CA ASN A 67 -17.13 5.07 8.13
C ASN A 67 -17.96 4.10 7.28
N GLN A 68 -17.35 3.52 6.25
CA GLN A 68 -17.99 2.60 5.33
C GLN A 68 -17.29 1.24 5.30
N GLY A 69 -18.07 0.17 5.47
CA GLY A 69 -17.63 -1.20 5.23
C GLY A 69 -17.46 -1.52 3.76
N MET A 70 -16.41 -2.27 3.42
CA MET A 70 -16.15 -2.83 2.10
C MET A 70 -15.74 -4.28 2.26
N ASP A 71 -16.16 -5.12 1.34
CA ASP A 71 -15.67 -6.49 1.26
C ASP A 71 -14.86 -6.61 -0.04
N LEU A 72 -13.54 -6.56 0.07
CA LEU A 72 -12.67 -6.49 -1.10
C LEU A 72 -12.19 -7.87 -1.47
N ARG A 73 -12.36 -8.25 -2.73
CA ARG A 73 -11.80 -9.49 -3.27
C ARG A 73 -10.38 -9.27 -3.77
N VAL A 74 -9.38 -9.62 -2.97
CA VAL A 74 -7.95 -9.38 -3.30
C VAL A 74 -7.09 -10.63 -3.10
N GLY A 75 -5.80 -10.53 -3.43
CA GLY A 75 -4.85 -11.63 -3.33
C GLY A 75 -4.88 -12.63 -4.51
N PRO A 76 -3.92 -13.58 -4.54
CA PRO A 76 -3.84 -14.62 -5.57
C PRO A 76 -5.04 -15.57 -5.54
N ALA A 77 -5.51 -15.93 -4.34
CA ALA A 77 -6.68 -16.78 -4.13
C ALA A 77 -8.03 -16.07 -4.36
N ARG A 78 -8.02 -14.75 -4.64
CA ARG A 78 -9.23 -13.92 -4.80
C ARG A 78 -10.24 -14.16 -3.69
N ILE A 79 -9.78 -14.07 -2.45
CA ILE A 79 -10.59 -14.22 -1.25
C ILE A 79 -11.19 -12.88 -0.84
N TRP A 80 -12.39 -12.94 -0.26
CA TRP A 80 -13.14 -11.79 0.23
C TRP A 80 -12.58 -11.35 1.58
N PHE A 81 -12.25 -10.07 1.67
CA PHE A 81 -11.64 -9.48 2.85
C PHE A 81 -12.47 -8.32 3.36
N PRO A 82 -13.09 -8.49 4.56
CA PRO A 82 -13.90 -7.46 5.15
C PRO A 82 -13.00 -6.36 5.73
N LEU A 83 -13.27 -5.14 5.29
CA LEU A 83 -12.51 -3.94 5.58
C LEU A 83 -13.48 -2.81 5.92
N TRP A 84 -12.97 -1.78 6.61
CA TRP A 84 -13.74 -0.60 6.94
C TRP A 84 -12.92 0.65 6.77
N VAL A 85 -13.44 1.65 6.06
CA VAL A 85 -12.78 2.95 5.86
C VAL A 85 -12.78 3.70 7.19
N SER A 86 -11.68 3.58 7.93
CA SER A 86 -11.52 4.15 9.27
C SER A 86 -10.93 5.55 9.25
N ARG A 87 -10.36 5.99 8.12
CA ARG A 87 -9.79 7.33 7.97
C ARG A 87 -9.83 7.76 6.51
N LEU A 88 -10.14 9.02 6.28
CA LEU A 88 -9.88 9.75 5.04
C LEU A 88 -9.20 11.06 5.39
N TRP A 89 -8.22 11.48 4.58
CA TRP A 89 -7.61 12.80 4.71
C TRP A 89 -7.23 13.35 3.34
N GLN A 90 -7.22 14.67 3.25
CA GLN A 90 -6.92 15.38 2.02
C GLN A 90 -6.24 16.71 2.36
N GLY A 91 -5.10 16.94 1.74
CA GLY A 91 -4.30 18.14 1.85
C GLY A 91 -3.57 18.41 0.54
N THR A 92 -2.99 19.61 0.42
CA THR A 92 -2.37 20.08 -0.83
C THR A 92 -1.26 19.13 -1.34
N ASN A 93 -0.44 18.63 -0.41
CA ASN A 93 0.73 17.78 -0.72
C ASN A 93 0.58 16.32 -0.27
N SER A 94 -0.50 15.98 0.43
CA SER A 94 -0.75 14.62 0.91
C SER A 94 -2.25 14.33 0.99
N ALA A 95 -2.66 13.13 0.61
CA ALA A 95 -4.03 12.67 0.78
C ALA A 95 -4.07 11.15 0.87
N GLY A 96 -5.15 10.57 1.38
CA GLY A 96 -5.22 9.13 1.50
C GLY A 96 -6.39 8.61 2.30
N TRP A 97 -6.36 7.30 2.52
CA TRP A 97 -7.32 6.61 3.35
C TRP A 97 -6.68 5.46 4.10
N ARG A 98 -7.38 5.01 5.16
CA ARG A 98 -7.04 3.80 5.90
C ARG A 98 -8.23 2.87 5.93
N PHE A 99 -7.99 1.62 5.59
CA PHE A 99 -8.87 0.51 5.93
C PHE A 99 -8.43 -0.08 7.26
N LYS A 100 -9.32 -0.18 8.25
CA LYS A 100 -9.16 -1.13 9.35
C LYS A 100 -9.65 -2.50 8.87
N THR A 101 -8.97 -3.57 9.26
CA THR A 101 -9.40 -4.93 8.98
C THR A 101 -10.51 -5.32 9.96
N LEU A 102 -11.48 -6.10 9.49
CA LEU A 102 -12.58 -6.60 10.31
C LEU A 102 -12.40 -8.10 10.59
N HIS A 103 -13.17 -8.63 11.54
CA HIS A 103 -13.16 -10.06 11.84
C HIS A 103 -13.41 -10.89 10.56
N GLY A 104 -12.63 -11.95 10.36
CA GLY A 104 -12.58 -12.73 9.11
C GLY A 104 -11.47 -12.32 8.14
N HIS A 105 -10.82 -11.17 8.37
CA HIS A 105 -9.60 -10.79 7.66
C HIS A 105 -8.38 -11.47 8.31
N PRO A 106 -7.41 -12.03 7.55
CA PRO A 106 -6.22 -12.68 8.12
C PRO A 106 -5.41 -11.74 9.00
N ASP A 107 -5.31 -10.47 8.60
CA ASP A 107 -4.61 -9.43 9.35
C ASP A 107 -5.43 -8.80 10.49
N TYR A 108 -6.57 -9.36 10.89
CA TYR A 108 -7.35 -8.82 11.99
C TYR A 108 -6.68 -9.09 13.35
N PRO A 109 -6.61 -8.11 14.27
CA PRO A 109 -6.97 -6.69 14.13
C PRO A 109 -5.81 -5.87 13.55
N GLY A 110 -5.99 -5.30 12.36
CA GLY A 110 -4.92 -4.67 11.58
C GLY A 110 -5.41 -3.49 10.75
N TYR A 111 -4.53 -2.93 9.92
CA TYR A 111 -4.93 -1.90 8.97
C TYR A 111 -4.06 -1.86 7.72
N ILE A 112 -4.64 -1.29 6.66
CA ILE A 112 -3.97 -1.01 5.40
C ILE A 112 -4.21 0.46 5.08
N GLU A 113 -3.15 1.22 4.95
CA GLU A 113 -3.16 2.65 4.68
C GLU A 113 -2.63 2.95 3.28
N PHE A 114 -3.32 3.83 2.56
CA PHE A 114 -2.94 4.31 1.25
C PHE A 114 -2.69 5.81 1.35
N HIS A 115 -1.47 6.22 1.06
CA HIS A 115 -1.00 7.59 1.20
C HIS A 115 -0.43 8.09 -0.12
N PHE A 116 -1.08 9.07 -0.72
CA PHE A 116 -0.56 9.84 -1.84
C PHE A 116 0.21 11.02 -1.31
N TYR A 117 1.39 11.27 -1.89
CA TYR A 117 2.15 12.49 -1.63
C TYR A 117 2.86 12.95 -2.90
N LYS A 118 3.21 14.25 -2.94
CA LYS A 118 3.94 14.85 -4.06
C LYS A 118 5.32 15.30 -3.61
N SER A 119 6.33 15.00 -4.42
CA SER A 119 7.71 15.45 -4.20
C SER A 119 8.36 15.78 -5.54
N TYR A 120 8.96 16.97 -5.66
CA TYR A 120 9.61 17.45 -6.90
C TYR A 120 8.75 17.29 -8.18
N GLY A 121 7.44 17.54 -8.07
CA GLY A 121 6.51 17.40 -9.21
C GLY A 121 6.03 15.96 -9.49
N TRP A 122 6.59 14.95 -8.82
CA TRP A 122 6.19 13.55 -8.95
C TRP A 122 5.12 13.18 -7.91
N LEU A 123 4.09 12.46 -8.36
CA LEU A 123 3.08 11.87 -7.50
C LEU A 123 3.51 10.44 -7.11
N TYR A 124 3.43 10.16 -5.82
CA TYR A 124 3.73 8.85 -5.25
C TYR A 124 2.51 8.28 -4.54
N LEU A 125 2.40 6.95 -4.51
CA LEU A 125 1.48 6.21 -3.67
C LEU A 125 2.30 5.29 -2.75
N THR A 126 2.19 5.50 -1.45
CA THR A 126 2.70 4.60 -0.42
C THR A 126 1.55 3.79 0.16
N ILE A 127 1.73 2.48 0.23
CA ILE A 127 0.80 1.55 0.88
C ILE A 127 1.51 0.98 2.09
N HIS A 128 0.94 1.20 3.27
CA HIS A 128 1.45 0.69 4.54
C HIS A 128 0.47 -0.31 5.14
N GLY A 129 0.91 -1.54 5.36
CA GLY A 129 0.14 -2.57 6.05
C GLY A 129 0.71 -2.79 7.44
N TRP A 130 -0.16 -2.81 8.44
CA TRP A 130 0.17 -3.19 9.81
C TRP A 130 -0.67 -4.39 10.21
N VAL A 131 0.02 -5.41 10.70
CA VAL A 131 -0.52 -6.70 11.10
C VAL A 131 0.05 -7.02 12.48
N PRO A 132 -0.80 -7.29 13.48
CA PRO A 132 -0.31 -7.66 14.79
C PRO A 132 0.23 -9.09 14.76
N TRP A 133 1.27 -9.35 15.55
CA TRP A 133 1.93 -10.66 15.65
C TRP A 133 1.00 -11.84 15.98
N TYR A 134 -0.16 -11.58 16.61
CA TYR A 134 -1.13 -12.60 17.00
C TYR A 134 -2.25 -12.83 15.96
N SER A 135 -2.25 -12.11 14.83
CA SER A 135 -3.22 -12.34 13.75
C SER A 135 -2.84 -13.52 12.88
N ALA A 136 -3.79 -14.09 12.13
CA ALA A 136 -3.54 -15.18 11.19
C ALA A 136 -2.50 -14.80 10.11
N GLY A 137 -2.48 -13.54 9.68
CA GLY A 137 -1.52 -13.03 8.70
C GLY A 137 -0.07 -13.05 9.18
N ALA A 138 0.17 -12.95 10.49
CA ALA A 138 1.52 -12.99 11.06
C ALA A 138 2.16 -14.39 11.07
N TRP A 139 1.37 -15.45 10.87
CA TRP A 139 1.88 -16.83 10.72
C TRP A 139 2.51 -17.08 9.35
N VAL A 140 2.27 -16.19 8.38
CA VAL A 140 2.91 -16.25 7.07
C VAL A 140 4.29 -15.59 7.17
N PRO A 141 5.38 -16.22 6.68
CA PRO A 141 6.69 -15.58 6.66
C PRO A 141 6.67 -14.20 5.98
N LYS A 142 7.30 -13.20 6.62
CA LYS A 142 7.32 -11.79 6.16
C LYS A 142 7.65 -11.62 4.68
N PRO A 143 8.68 -12.29 4.11
CA PRO A 143 8.99 -12.14 2.68
C PRO A 143 7.84 -12.58 1.77
N ILE A 144 7.16 -13.69 2.11
CA ILE A 144 6.01 -14.21 1.36
C ILE A 144 4.84 -13.24 1.46
N TYR A 145 4.58 -12.74 2.67
CA TYR A 145 3.52 -11.77 2.90
C TYR A 145 3.72 -10.47 2.11
N VAL A 146 4.94 -9.91 2.15
CA VAL A 146 5.30 -8.73 1.35
C VAL A 146 5.18 -9.01 -0.14
N ALA A 147 5.53 -10.21 -0.61
CA ALA A 147 5.38 -10.60 -2.01
C ALA A 147 3.90 -10.66 -2.43
N ILE A 148 3.03 -11.25 -1.60
CA ILE A 148 1.58 -11.28 -1.83
C ILE A 148 1.00 -9.87 -1.84
N ALA A 149 1.40 -9.02 -0.89
CA ALA A 149 0.97 -7.62 -0.84
C ALA A 149 1.41 -6.88 -2.11
N ARG A 150 2.68 -7.00 -2.52
CA ARG A 150 3.17 -6.41 -3.79
C ARG A 150 2.39 -6.91 -4.99
N GLN A 151 2.19 -8.23 -5.12
CA GLN A 151 1.45 -8.80 -6.24
C GLN A 151 0.01 -8.28 -6.29
N THR A 152 -0.62 -8.13 -5.12
CA THR A 152 -1.97 -7.59 -4.98
C THR A 152 -2.02 -6.14 -5.43
N TRP A 153 -1.18 -5.28 -4.85
CA TRP A 153 -1.25 -3.84 -5.08
C TRP A 153 -0.70 -3.41 -6.46
N ASN A 154 0.27 -4.14 -7.02
CA ASN A 154 0.80 -3.88 -8.36
C ASN A 154 -0.30 -3.89 -9.43
N ARG A 155 -1.31 -4.75 -9.28
CA ARG A 155 -2.44 -4.85 -10.23
C ARG A 155 -3.26 -3.57 -10.30
N PHE A 156 -3.29 -2.79 -9.22
CA PHE A 156 -4.08 -1.57 -9.13
C PHE A 156 -3.23 -0.31 -9.32
N ALA A 157 -2.00 -0.30 -8.79
CA ALA A 157 -1.13 0.87 -8.84
C ALA A 157 -0.50 1.10 -10.23
N LEU A 158 -0.10 0.04 -10.96
CA LEU A 158 0.75 0.19 -12.14
C LEU A 158 0.01 0.26 -13.48
N LYS A 159 -1.05 -0.53 -13.68
CA LYS A 159 -1.74 -0.62 -14.98
C LYS A 159 -2.97 0.30 -15.08
N PRO A 160 -3.97 0.22 -14.18
CA PRO A 160 -5.18 1.04 -14.30
C PRO A 160 -4.96 2.50 -13.90
N LEU A 161 -4.25 2.73 -12.79
CA LEU A 161 -4.08 4.09 -12.27
C LEU A 161 -3.25 4.95 -13.21
N VAL A 162 -2.07 4.46 -13.62
CA VAL A 162 -1.15 5.20 -14.50
C VAL A 162 -1.73 5.39 -15.90
N SER A 163 -2.41 4.39 -16.48
CA SER A 163 -3.03 4.53 -17.81
C SER A 163 -4.19 5.53 -17.81
N ARG A 164 -5.07 5.49 -16.81
CA ARG A 164 -6.18 6.45 -16.68
C ARG A 164 -5.70 7.85 -16.31
N LEU A 165 -4.60 7.94 -15.55
CA LEU A 165 -3.93 9.21 -15.31
C LEU A 165 -3.35 9.79 -16.60
N ARG A 166 -2.71 8.98 -17.44
CA ARG A 166 -2.19 9.41 -18.75
C ARG A 166 -3.30 9.88 -19.69
N GLN A 167 -4.38 9.10 -19.83
CA GLN A 167 -5.49 9.45 -20.73
C GLN A 167 -6.21 10.74 -20.32
N ARG A 168 -6.32 11.01 -19.03
CA ARG A 168 -7.08 12.17 -18.52
C ARG A 168 -6.25 13.42 -18.27
N TRP A 169 -4.93 13.28 -18.10
CA TRP A 169 -4.05 14.37 -17.68
C TRP A 169 -2.82 14.59 -18.57
N GLU A 170 -2.78 13.96 -19.76
CA GLU A 170 -1.72 14.14 -20.76
C GLU A 170 -0.30 14.04 -20.17
N LEU A 171 -0.11 13.10 -19.25
CA LEU A 171 1.19 12.92 -18.61
C LEU A 171 2.20 12.42 -19.66
N PRO A 172 3.37 13.07 -19.80
CA PRO A 172 4.41 12.59 -20.70
C PRO A 172 4.83 11.18 -20.30
N ALA A 173 5.08 10.33 -21.29
CA ALA A 173 5.43 8.94 -21.08
C ALA A 173 6.79 8.83 -20.36
N VAL A 174 6.78 8.65 -19.05
CA VAL A 174 7.99 8.28 -18.31
C VAL A 174 7.72 7.00 -17.53
N LEU A 175 8.27 5.90 -18.05
CA LEU A 175 8.50 4.69 -17.29
C LEU A 175 9.83 4.87 -16.55
N SER A 176 9.82 5.10 -15.25
CA SER A 176 10.98 4.80 -14.43
C SER A 176 10.55 4.04 -13.18
N VAL A 177 10.77 2.73 -13.24
CA VAL A 177 10.92 1.94 -12.02
C VAL A 177 12.28 2.35 -11.45
N SER A 178 12.27 3.20 -10.42
CA SER A 178 13.50 3.44 -9.65
C SER A 178 13.78 2.19 -8.80
N GLN A 179 14.56 1.26 -9.35
CA GLN A 179 15.24 0.26 -8.54
C GLN A 179 16.42 0.96 -7.87
N LYS A 180 16.28 1.33 -6.59
CA LYS A 180 17.44 1.71 -5.78
C LYS A 180 18.12 0.42 -5.28
N GLY A 181 18.79 -0.28 -6.20
CA GLY A 181 19.81 -1.27 -5.88
C GLY A 181 21.11 -0.52 -5.58
N ARG A 182 21.54 -0.54 -4.32
CA ARG A 182 22.81 0.04 -3.89
C ARG A 182 23.83 -1.09 -3.85
N ASN A 183 24.47 -1.39 -4.97
CA ASN A 183 25.72 -2.16 -4.96
C ASN A 183 26.85 -1.18 -4.64
N ARG A 184 27.39 -1.30 -3.43
CA ARG A 184 28.77 -0.94 -3.14
C ARG A 184 29.46 -2.24 -2.77
N GLU A 185 30.25 -2.76 -3.68
CA GLU A 185 31.40 -3.58 -3.34
C GLU A 185 32.61 -2.83 -3.87
N THR A 186 33.56 -2.65 -2.95
CA THR A 186 34.94 -2.19 -3.14
C THR A 186 35.73 -3.18 -3.96
#